data_AF-A0A423WRS9-F1
#
_entry.id   AF-A0A423WRS9-F1
#
_cell.length_a   1.000
_cell.length_b   1.000
_cell.length_c   1.000
_cell.angle_alpha   90.00
_cell.angle_beta   90.00
_cell.angle_gamma   90.00
#
_symmetry.space_group_name_H-M   'P 1'
#
loop_
_entity.id
_entity.type
_entity.pdbx_description
1 polymer ?
#
loop_
_entity_poly.entity_id
_entity_poly.type
_entity_poly.pdbx_seq_one_letter_code
_entity_poly.pdbx_strand_id
1 'polypeptide(L)'
;MMNARSLSIARRLIRPSSRLPVIRAPIQRRFASSEPQQPSPLTEFYKDFTRPVAKVLLMAMFTYQLAYWGWVKLEQDEITAEREGEIAKLEAEVKRLTHKASA
;
A
#
# COMPACT_ATOMS: atom_id res chain seq x y z
N MET A 1 45.46 64.83 31.82
CA MET A 1 44.14 65.32 31.36
C MET A 1 43.08 64.36 31.87
N MET A 2 42.02 64.91 32.47
CA MET A 2 41.01 64.19 33.26
C MET A 2 40.11 63.30 32.39
N ASN A 3 39.98 62.02 32.76
CA ASN A 3 38.98 61.12 32.19
C ASN A 3 37.60 61.46 32.73
N ALA A 4 36.74 61.95 31.85
CA ALA A 4 35.33 62.20 32.14
C ALA A 4 34.53 60.90 32.10
N ARG A 5 33.78 60.67 33.17
CA ARG A 5 32.85 59.58 33.40
C ARG A 5 31.70 59.63 32.40
N SER A 6 31.20 58.46 31.97
CA SER A 6 29.79 58.34 31.62
C SER A 6 29.25 56.98 32.05
N LEU A 7 28.41 57.01 33.09
CA LEU A 7 27.60 55.92 33.58
C LEU A 7 26.31 55.90 32.76
N SER A 8 26.13 54.92 31.88
CA SER A 8 24.86 54.70 31.18
C SER A 8 24.15 53.46 31.72
N ILE A 9 23.21 53.78 32.60
CA ILE A 9 22.10 53.05 33.19
C ILE A 9 21.48 51.97 32.28
N ALA A 10 21.27 50.79 32.87
CA ALA A 10 20.56 49.66 32.29
C ALA A 10 19.13 50.01 31.87
N ARG A 11 18.74 49.60 30.66
CA ARG A 11 17.33 49.45 30.27
C ARG A 11 17.07 47.99 29.96
N ARG A 12 16.55 47.25 30.95
CA ARG A 12 15.91 45.95 30.71
C ARG A 12 14.64 46.22 29.92
N LEU A 13 14.68 46.00 28.61
CA LEU A 13 13.46 45.91 27.82
C LEU A 13 12.85 44.54 28.06
N ILE A 14 11.72 44.56 28.76
CA ILE A 14 10.80 43.45 28.93
C ILE A 14 10.37 43.01 27.53
N ARG A 15 10.84 41.86 27.05
CA ARG A 15 10.39 41.29 25.78
C ARG A 15 9.01 40.65 26.00
N PRO A 16 7.94 41.12 25.34
CA PRO A 16 6.64 40.50 25.45
C PRO A 16 6.69 39.07 24.90
N SER A 17 6.12 38.16 25.67
CA SER A 17 5.95 36.75 25.32
C SER A 17 4.91 36.62 24.20
N SER A 18 5.38 36.38 22.98
CA SER A 18 4.53 35.94 21.87
C SER A 18 4.62 34.41 21.79
N ARG A 19 3.65 33.70 22.38
CA ARG A 19 3.47 32.26 22.17
C ARG A 19 3.02 32.03 20.74
N LEU A 20 3.93 31.62 19.87
CA LEU A 20 3.60 31.14 18.53
C LEU A 20 2.91 29.77 18.65
N PRO A 21 1.85 29.50 17.86
CA PRO A 21 1.24 28.18 17.85
C PRO A 21 2.25 27.16 17.29
N VAL A 22 2.52 26.12 18.06
CA VAL A 22 3.37 25.00 17.65
C VAL A 22 2.61 24.23 16.56
N ILE A 23 2.92 24.51 15.29
CA ILE A 23 2.54 23.65 14.18
C ILE A 23 3.31 22.34 14.39
N ARG A 24 2.62 21.27 14.82
CA ARG A 24 3.19 19.93 14.89
C ARG A 24 3.51 19.47 13.47
N ALA A 25 4.78 19.61 13.08
CA ALA A 25 5.31 18.96 11.89
C ALA A 25 5.15 17.43 12.04
N PRO A 26 4.83 16.69 10.96
CA PRO A 26 4.79 15.23 11.02
C PRO A 26 6.18 14.70 11.40
N ILE A 27 6.22 13.79 12.38
CA ILE A 27 7.42 13.07 12.77
C ILE A 27 7.85 12.21 11.57
N GLN A 28 8.82 12.69 10.79
CA GLN A 28 9.56 11.83 9.87
C GLN A 28 10.33 10.83 10.73
N ARG A 29 9.88 9.56 10.73
CA ARG A 29 10.67 8.45 11.27
C ARG A 29 11.90 8.30 10.39
N ARG A 30 13.00 8.97 10.75
CA ARG A 30 14.33 8.61 10.26
C ARG A 30 14.68 7.26 10.87
N PHE A 31 14.73 6.23 10.04
CA PHE A 31 15.35 4.97 10.41
C PHE A 31 16.81 5.25 10.78
N ALA A 32 17.24 4.73 11.93
CA ALA A 32 18.52 5.02 12.52
C ALA A 32 19.68 4.44 11.70
N SER A 33 20.71 5.28 11.52
CA SER A 33 22.09 4.91 11.18
C SER A 33 22.29 3.93 10.01
N SER A 34 22.27 4.46 8.81
CA SER A 34 23.29 4.12 7.82
C SER A 34 23.86 5.45 7.37
N GLU A 35 25.19 5.60 7.30
CA GLU A 35 25.78 6.65 6.47
C GLU A 35 25.11 6.61 5.09
N PRO A 36 25.06 7.70 4.31
CA PRO A 36 24.69 7.61 2.91
C PRO A 36 25.72 6.72 2.21
N GLN A 37 25.49 5.41 2.28
CA GLN A 37 26.33 4.41 1.64
C GLN A 37 26.14 4.67 0.17
N GLN A 38 27.19 5.19 -0.45
CA GLN A 38 27.17 5.53 -1.86
C GLN A 38 26.62 4.31 -2.60
N PRO A 39 25.56 4.49 -3.42
CA PRO A 39 24.94 3.37 -4.10
C PRO A 39 26.04 2.64 -4.88
N SER A 40 26.19 1.33 -4.64
CA SER A 40 27.19 0.58 -5.38
C SER A 40 26.86 0.67 -6.87
N PRO A 41 27.86 0.75 -7.78
CA PRO A 41 27.60 0.85 -9.22
C PRO A 41 26.65 -0.23 -9.76
N LEU A 42 26.68 -1.43 -9.14
CA LEU A 42 25.77 -2.53 -9.46
C LEU A 42 24.31 -2.22 -9.05
N THR A 43 24.11 -1.56 -7.91
CA THR A 43 22.77 -1.16 -7.45
C THR A 43 22.13 -0.17 -8.40
N GLU A 44 22.90 0.77 -8.96
CA GLU A 44 22.40 1.71 -9.97
C GLU A 44 22.03 1.00 -11.27
N PHE A 45 22.85 0.06 -11.74
CA PHE A 45 22.56 -0.73 -12.93
C PHE A 45 21.23 -1.50 -12.82
N TYR A 46 21.00 -2.21 -11.71
CA TYR A 46 19.73 -2.92 -11.50
C TYR A 46 18.54 -1.96 -11.37
N LYS A 47 18.76 -0.77 -10.82
CA LYS A 47 17.71 0.25 -10.67
C LYS A 47 17.29 0.83 -12.01
N ASP A 48 18.22 1.01 -12.93
CA ASP A 48 17.96 1.71 -14.19
C ASP A 48 17.56 0.75 -15.31
N PHE A 49 18.18 -0.44 -15.39
CA PHE A 49 17.92 -1.38 -16.48
C PHE A 49 16.98 -2.52 -16.09
N THR A 50 17.13 -3.07 -14.89
CA THR A 50 16.36 -4.27 -14.51
C THR A 50 14.98 -3.94 -13.95
N ARG A 51 14.84 -2.86 -13.17
CA ARG A 51 13.53 -2.46 -12.61
C ARG A 51 12.46 -2.20 -13.69
N PRO A 52 12.73 -1.43 -14.77
CA PRO A 52 11.72 -1.21 -15.80
C PRO A 52 11.35 -2.52 -16.53
N VAL A 53 12.34 -3.34 -16.88
CA VAL A 53 12.12 -4.63 -17.56
C VAL A 53 11.30 -5.57 -16.69
N ALA A 54 11.68 -5.73 -15.42
CA ALA A 54 10.94 -6.56 -14.47
C ALA A 54 9.51 -6.04 -14.28
N LYS A 55 9.31 -4.72 -14.21
CA LYS A 55 7.97 -4.13 -14.10
C LYS A 55 7.10 -4.47 -15.30
N VAL A 56 7.62 -4.31 -16.52
CA VAL A 56 6.87 -4.63 -17.74
C VAL A 56 6.60 -6.13 -17.84
N LEU A 57 7.61 -6.97 -17.56
CA LEU A 57 7.45 -8.42 -17.60
C LEU A 57 6.39 -8.90 -16.61
N LEU A 58 6.41 -8.39 -15.37
CA LEU A 58 5.42 -8.75 -14.35
C LEU A 58 4.02 -8.24 -14.72
N MET A 59 3.90 -7.01 -15.23
CA MET A 59 2.61 -6.47 -15.69
C MET A 59 2.07 -7.24 -16.90
N ALA A 60 2.93 -7.61 -17.85
CA ALA A 60 2.56 -8.41 -19.01
C ALA A 60 2.08 -9.80 -18.58
N MET A 61 2.84 -10.47 -17.71
CA MET A 61 2.47 -11.77 -17.15
C MET A 61 1.13 -11.67 -16.43
N PHE A 62 0.97 -10.68 -15.54
CA PHE A 62 -0.28 -10.45 -14.79
C PHE A 62 -1.47 -10.20 -15.72
N THR A 63 -1.30 -9.38 -16.75
CA THR A 63 -2.36 -9.09 -17.74
C THR A 63 -2.77 -10.36 -18.49
N TYR A 64 -1.79 -11.18 -18.90
CA TYR A 64 -2.06 -12.47 -19.53
C TYR A 64 -2.80 -13.42 -18.58
N GLN A 65 -2.38 -13.50 -17.32
CA GLN A 65 -3.06 -14.33 -16.32
C GLN A 65 -4.51 -13.90 -16.11
N LEU A 66 -4.78 -12.59 -16.01
CA LEU A 66 -6.15 -12.09 -15.86
C LEU A 66 -7.00 -12.36 -17.10
N ALA A 67 -6.44 -12.19 -18.30
CA ALA A 67 -7.16 -12.48 -19.54
C ALA A 67 -7.50 -13.98 -19.64
N TYR A 68 -6.54 -14.86 -19.36
CA TYR A 68 -6.75 -16.30 -19.35
C TYR A 68 -7.73 -16.73 -18.27
N TRP A 69 -7.59 -16.19 -17.05
CA TRP A 69 -8.54 -16.45 -15.96
C TRP A 69 -9.94 -15.99 -16.33
N GLY A 70 -10.09 -14.80 -16.91
CA GLY A 70 -11.37 -14.29 -17.39
C GLY A 70 -11.99 -15.19 -18.45
N TRP A 71 -11.18 -15.68 -19.40
CA TRP A 71 -11.61 -16.65 -20.40
C TRP A 71 -12.15 -17.94 -19.77
N VAL A 72 -11.37 -18.57 -18.90
CA VAL A 72 -11.76 -19.83 -18.25
C VAL A 72 -12.99 -19.64 -17.35
N LYS A 73 -13.09 -18.49 -16.68
CA LYS A 73 -14.22 -18.19 -15.79
C LYS A 73 -15.53 -18.02 -16.58
N LEU A 74 -15.47 -17.38 -17.75
CA LEU A 74 -16.63 -17.26 -18.64
C LEU A 74 -17.12 -18.63 -19.12
N GLU A 75 -16.21 -19.54 -19.46
CA GLU A 75 -16.57 -20.92 -19.82
C GLU A 75 -17.17 -21.71 -18.64
N GLN A 76 -16.64 -21.49 -17.43
CA GLN A 76 -17.13 -22.17 -16.24
C GLN A 76 -18.50 -21.67 -15.78
N ASP A 77 -18.83 -20.38 -15.96
CA ASP A 77 -20.11 -19.83 -15.52
C ASP A 77 -21.30 -20.55 -16.18
N GLU A 78 -21.17 -20.96 -17.45
CA GLU A 78 -22.21 -21.71 -18.16
C GLU A 78 -22.32 -23.17 -17.65
N ILE A 79 -21.18 -23.82 -17.42
CA ILE A 79 -21.11 -25.20 -16.94
C ILE A 79 -21.63 -25.29 -15.49
N THR A 80 -21.27 -24.34 -14.63
CA THR A 80 -21.70 -24.34 -13.23
C THR A 80 -23.21 -24.21 -13.10
N ALA A 81 -23.85 -23.35 -13.91
CA ALA A 81 -25.30 -23.18 -13.90
C ALA A 81 -26.04 -24.48 -14.30
N GLU A 82 -25.53 -25.21 -15.30
CA GLU A 82 -26.10 -26.49 -15.71
C GLU A 82 -25.96 -27.56 -14.61
N ARG A 83 -24.77 -27.67 -14.02
CA ARG A 83 -24.49 -28.63 -12.94
C ARG A 83 -25.29 -28.36 -11.68
N GLU A 84 -25.46 -27.10 -11.29
CA GLU A 84 -26.32 -26.73 -10.16
C GLU A 84 -27.79 -27.11 -10.42
N GLY A 85 -28.26 -26.96 -11.66
CA GLY A 85 -29.60 -27.40 -12.07
C GLY A 85 -29.77 -28.93 -12.01
N GLU A 86 -28.77 -29.69 -12.46
CA GLU A 86 -28.77 -31.15 -12.36
C GLU A 86 -28.78 -31.62 -10.90
N ILE A 87 -27.97 -30.99 -10.03
CA ILE A 87 -27.93 -31.30 -8.60
C ILE A 87 -29.29 -31.03 -7.95
N ALA A 88 -29.89 -29.87 -8.20
CA ALA A 88 -31.20 -29.53 -7.64
C ALA A 88 -32.30 -30.53 -8.07
N LYS A 89 -32.26 -30.98 -9.32
CA LYS A 89 -33.17 -32.01 -9.83
C LYS A 89 -32.97 -33.35 -9.13
N LEU A 90 -31.72 -33.78 -8.99
CA LEU A 90 -31.37 -35.03 -8.32
C LEU A 90 -31.74 -35.01 -6.84
N GLU A 91 -31.52 -33.90 -6.14
CA GLU A 91 -31.96 -33.72 -4.76
C GLU A 91 -33.48 -33.82 -4.60
N ALA A 92 -34.24 -33.23 -5.54
CA ALA A 92 -35.70 -33.34 -5.54
C ALA A 92 -36.17 -34.78 -5.80
N GLU A 93 -35.52 -35.50 -6.72
CA GLU A 93 -35.78 -36.91 -7.02
C GLU A 93 -35.51 -37.80 -5.81
N VAL A 94 -34.34 -37.63 -5.16
CA VAL A 94 -33.97 -38.36 -3.94
C VAL A 94 -35.00 -38.09 -2.84
N LYS A 95 -35.33 -36.82 -2.57
CA LYS A 95 -36.31 -36.47 -1.54
C LYS A 95 -37.69 -37.10 -1.81
N ARG A 96 -38.13 -37.13 -3.07
CA ARG A 96 -39.37 -37.79 -3.48
C ARG A 96 -39.32 -39.30 -3.23
N LEU A 97 -38.22 -39.95 -3.60
CA LEU A 97 -38.06 -41.39 -3.44
C LEU A 97 -37.91 -41.80 -1.97
N THR A 98 -37.15 -41.06 -1.17
CA THR A 98 -37.02 -41.30 0.27
C THR A 98 -38.36 -41.11 0.99
N HIS A 99 -39.15 -40.09 0.62
CA HIS A 99 -40.49 -39.90 1.17
C HIS A 99 -41.46 -41.00 0.75
N LYS A 100 -41.38 -41.48 -0.50
CA LYS A 100 -42.20 -42.60 -0.99
C LYS A 100 -41.82 -43.94 -0.35
N ALA A 101 -40.54 -44.15 -0.02
CA ALA A 101 -40.06 -45.37 0.63
C ALA A 101 -40.32 -45.40 2.14
N SER A 102 -40.62 -44.25 2.75
CA SER A 102 -40.89 -44.08 4.18
C SER A 102 -42.39 -43.97 4.50
N ALA A 103 -43.25 -44.05 3.48
CA ALA A 103 -44.70 -44.07 3.56
C ALA A 103 -45.21 -45.46 3.15
#